data_AF-A0A932NPA7-F1
#
_entry.id   AF-A0A932NPA7-F1
#
_cell.length_a   1.000
_cell.length_b   1.000
_cell.length_c   1.000
_cell.angle_alpha   90.00
_cell.angle_beta   90.00
_cell.angle_gamma   90.00
#
_symmetry.space_group_name_H-M   'P 1'
#
loop_
_entity.id
_entity.type
_entity.pdbx_description
1 polymer ?
#
loop_
_entity_poly.entity_id
_entity_poly.type
_entity_poly.pdbx_seq_one_letter_code
_entity_poly.pdbx_strand_id
1 'polypeptide(L)' 'MRADLPARATPILDKARRRAIIATIHRKLAGHRDLAAWVEGSPLVAVELLIE' A
#
# COMPACT_ATOMS: atom_id res chain seq x y z
N MET A 1 -11.60 13.00 20.02
CA MET A 1 -12.10 12.23 18.87
C MET A 1 -11.18 12.48 17.69
N ARG A 2 -10.66 11.44 17.03
CA ARG A 2 -10.00 11.56 15.73
C ARG A 2 -11.11 11.61 14.69
N ALA A 3 -11.27 12.72 13.99
CA ALA A 3 -12.22 12.79 12.87
C ALA A 3 -11.64 12.02 11.70
N ASP A 4 -12.50 11.37 10.92
CA ASP A 4 -12.10 10.80 9.64
C ASP A 4 -11.62 11.92 8.72
N LEU A 5 -10.47 11.73 8.07
CA LEU A 5 -9.93 12.69 7.10
C LEU A 5 -10.40 12.31 5.69
N PRO A 6 -10.96 13.26 4.91
CA PRO A 6 -11.30 12.97 3.53
C PRO A 6 -10.02 12.64 2.74
N ALA A 7 -10.09 11.61 1.90
CA ALA A 7 -8.95 11.15 1.13
C ALA A 7 -9.37 10.57 -0.22
N ARG A 8 -8.48 10.63 -1.21
CA ARG A 8 -8.62 9.99 -2.51
C ARG A 8 -7.69 8.79 -2.60
N ALA A 9 -8.25 7.65 -3.01
CA ALA A 9 -7.48 6.45 -3.29
C ALA A 9 -7.31 6.26 -4.80
N THR A 10 -6.06 6.06 -5.24
CA THR A 10 -5.71 5.80 -6.64
C THR A 10 -5.01 4.44 -6.73
N PRO A 11 -5.51 3.48 -7.54
CA PRO A 11 -4.90 2.16 -7.64
C PRO A 11 -3.51 2.21 -8.28
N ILE A 12 -2.57 1.44 -7.72
CA ILE A 12 -1.23 1.24 -8.28
C ILE A 12 -1.25 -0.05 -9.11
N LEU A 13 -1.47 0.10 -10.41
CA LEU A 13 -1.62 -1.03 -11.34
C LEU A 13 -0.28 -1.58 -11.85
N ASP A 14 0.76 -0.75 -11.89
CA ASP A 14 2.09 -1.19 -12.33
C ASP A 14 2.66 -2.24 -11.38
N LYS A 15 2.92 -3.45 -11.92
CA LYS A 15 3.34 -4.61 -11.12
C LYS A 15 4.72 -4.41 -10.50
N ALA A 16 5.65 -3.78 -11.23
CA ALA A 16 7.02 -3.56 -10.74
C ALA A 16 7.02 -2.57 -9.57
N ARG A 17 6.31 -1.45 -9.71
CA ARG A 17 6.10 -0.45 -8.67
C ARG A 17 5.38 -1.03 -7.47
N ARG A 18 4.31 -1.81 -7.68
CA ARG A 18 3.58 -2.48 -6.59
C ARG A 18 4.50 -3.39 -5.79
N ARG A 19 5.30 -4.24 -6.47
CA ARG A 19 6.28 -5.11 -5.82
C ARG A 19 7.31 -4.33 -5.00
N ALA A 20 7.86 -3.25 -5.53
CA ALA A 20 8.85 -2.43 -4.83
C ALA A 20 8.29 -1.79 -3.54
N ILE A 21 7.04 -1.31 -3.58
CA ILE A 21 6.37 -0.73 -2.42
C ILE A 21 6.09 -1.82 -1.37
N ILE A 22 5.50 -2.94 -1.78
CA ILE A 22 5.17 -4.05 -0.86
C ILE A 22 6.45 -4.60 -0.22
N ALA A 23 7.56 -4.74 -0.96
CA ALA A 23 8.85 -5.14 -0.40
C ALA A 23 9.34 -4.16 0.69
N THR A 24 9.10 -2.86 0.51
CA THR A 24 9.46 -1.85 1.49
C THR A 24 8.58 -1.92 2.74
N ILE A 25 7.27 -2.12 2.57
CA ILE A 25 6.34 -2.31 3.69
C ILE A 25 6.69 -3.60 4.45
N HIS A 26 6.98 -4.68 3.73
CA HIS A 26 7.37 -5.99 4.28
C HIS A 26 8.56 -5.89 5.23
N ARG A 27 9.63 -5.22 4.78
CA ARG A 27 10.82 -4.96 5.61
C ARG A 27 10.49 -4.20 6.90
N LYS A 28 9.55 -3.25 6.86
CA LYS A 28 9.16 -2.44 8.02
C LYS A 28 8.30 -3.22 9.03
N LEU A 29 7.49 -4.16 8.55
CA LEU A 29 6.55 -4.91 9.38
C LEU A 29 7.17 -6.14 10.07
N ALA A 30 8.48 -6.39 9.89
CA ALA A 30 9.25 -7.49 10.51
C ALA A 30 8.65 -8.90 10.32
N GLY A 31 7.67 -9.06 9.41
CA GLY A 31 6.94 -10.31 9.21
C GLY A 31 7.62 -11.21 8.19
N HIS A 32 7.80 -12.49 8.52
CA HIS A 32 8.26 -13.54 7.61
C HIS A 32 7.14 -13.97 6.63
N ARG A 33 6.48 -13.01 5.94
CA ARG A 33 5.48 -13.34 4.91
C ARG A 33 6.17 -13.56 3.57
N ASP A 34 5.62 -14.44 2.74
CA ASP A 34 6.06 -14.56 1.35
C ASP A 34 5.69 -13.28 0.58
N LEU A 35 6.72 -12.55 0.13
CA LEU A 35 6.55 -11.32 -0.63
C LEU A 35 5.82 -11.56 -1.96
N ALA A 36 6.07 -12.69 -2.63
CA ALA A 36 5.45 -12.99 -3.92
C ALA A 36 3.95 -13.22 -3.76
N ALA A 37 3.57 -14.08 -2.80
CA ALA A 37 2.17 -14.31 -2.45
C ALA A 37 1.46 -13.01 -2.04
N TRP A 38 2.17 -12.13 -1.32
CA TRP A 38 1.60 -10.87 -0.89
C TRP A 38 1.35 -9.90 -2.05
N VAL A 39 2.27 -9.80 -3.01
CA VAL A 39 2.13 -8.96 -4.21
C VAL A 39 0.99 -9.40 -5.11
N GLU A 40 0.72 -10.71 -5.18
CA GLU A 40 -0.34 -11.26 -6.02
C GLU A 40 -1.72 -11.09 -5.37
N GLY A 41 -1.83 -11.35 -4.07
CA GLY A 41 -3.12 -11.31 -3.35
C GLY A 41 -3.55 -9.94 -2.83
N SER A 42 -2.70 -8.91 -2.88
CA SER A 42 -2.99 -7.61 -2.27
C SER A 42 -3.08 -6.47 -3.29
N PRO A 43 -4.28 -5.88 -3.51
CA PRO A 43 -4.38 -4.62 -4.22
C PRO A 43 -3.70 -3.50 -3.42
N LEU A 44 -3.04 -2.58 -4.11
CA LEU A 44 -2.32 -1.46 -3.51
C LEU A 44 -2.85 -0.14 -4.07
N VAL A 45 -3.13 0.81 -3.18
CA VAL A 45 -3.61 2.15 -3.55
C VAL A 45 -2.69 3.21 -2.95
N ALA A 46 -2.45 4.28 -3.71
CA ALA A 46 -1.91 5.52 -3.17
C ALA A 46 -3.06 6.32 -2.57
N VAL A 47 -2.84 6.88 -1.38
CA VAL A 47 -3.84 7.69 -0.66
C VAL A 47 -3.34 9.12 -0.57
N GLU A 48 -4.14 10.05 -1.06
CA GLU A 48 -3.92 11.50 -0.96
C GLU A 48 -4.97 12.08 -0.03
N LEU A 49 -4.55 12.82 1.01
CA LEU A 49 -5.48 13.51 1.90
C LEU A 49 -6.04 14.74 1.20
N LEU A 50 -7.35 14.95 1.29
CA LEU A 50 -8.09 16.05 0.66
C LEU A 50 -8.29 17.21 1.65
N ILE A 51 -7.27 17.51 2.43
CA ILE A 51 -7.30 18.61 3.40
C ILE A 51 -7.07 19.92 2.65
N GLU A 52 -7.93 20.91 2.86
CA GLU A 52 -7.78 22.29 2.36
C GLU A 52 -6.70 23.06 3.13
#